data_AF-A0A3D3ITY0-F1
#
_entry.id   AF-A0A3D3ITY0-F1
#
_cell.length_a   1.000
_cell.length_b   1.000
_cell.length_c   1.000
_cell.angle_alpha   90.00
_cell.angle_beta   90.00
_cell.angle_gamma   90.00
#
_symmetry.space_group_name_H-M   'P 1'
#
loop_
_entity.id
_entity.type
_entity.pdbx_description
1 polymer ?
#
loop_
_entity_poly.entity_id
_entity_poly.type
_entity_poly.pdbx_seq_one_letter_code
_entity_poly.pdbx_strand_id
1 'polypeptide(L)'
;MDMQVMSEKEYDELAKTLASQGSLALHEKHPDLVQLKISLHWDPVSLSGQAVDLDLAALLLTEEGYARSPNDFIFYNNRKSPAGSVRLLGDSRRGETAGDDEVLLIDLSMVTPDITRIAIIVSIHKGTERKQNFGLVRGAGVTLLNEGKGSVPIADLDLSEDVALSTAAIVGELQRRQKGNTKDWAYVRMGVGDENGLGSLLLDYGLSS
;
A
#
# COMPACT_ATOMS: atom_id res chain seq x y z
N MET A 1 -12.87 25.24 -5.84
CA MET A 1 -11.41 25.28 -6.09
C MET A 1 -11.10 23.91 -6.60
N ASP A 2 -11.00 23.75 -7.92
CA ASP A 2 -10.74 22.44 -8.52
C ASP A 2 -9.33 22.04 -8.10
N MET A 3 -9.26 21.05 -7.21
CA MET A 3 -8.02 20.46 -6.77
C MET A 3 -7.58 19.52 -7.88
N GLN A 4 -6.48 19.87 -8.57
CA GLN A 4 -5.91 19.01 -9.60
C GLN A 4 -5.45 17.70 -8.96
N VAL A 5 -6.05 16.60 -9.40
CA VAL A 5 -5.51 15.26 -9.21
C VAL A 5 -4.09 15.24 -9.80
N MET A 6 -3.13 14.68 -9.06
CA MET A 6 -1.75 14.56 -9.53
C MET A 6 -1.72 13.66 -10.76
N SER A 7 -1.12 14.12 -11.84
CA SER A 7 -0.90 13.29 -13.02
C SER A 7 0.13 12.19 -12.75
N GLU A 8 0.08 11.09 -13.53
CA GLU A 8 1.07 10.00 -13.51
C GLU A 8 2.52 10.52 -13.49
N LYS A 9 2.81 11.53 -14.32
CA LYS A 9 4.14 12.14 -14.38
C LYS A 9 4.52 12.84 -13.08
N GLU A 10 3.58 13.52 -12.43
CA GLU A 10 3.81 14.16 -11.13
C GLU A 10 3.98 13.13 -10.02
N TYR A 11 3.24 12.02 -10.07
CA TYR A 11 3.42 10.89 -9.16
C TYR A 11 4.81 10.25 -9.32
N ASP A 12 5.23 9.93 -10.55
CA ASP A 12 6.54 9.33 -10.81
C ASP A 12 7.68 10.25 -10.41
N GLU A 13 7.58 11.57 -10.66
CA GLU A 13 8.57 12.55 -10.20
C GLU A 13 8.59 12.68 -8.68
N LEU A 14 7.43 12.61 -8.01
CA LEU A 14 7.35 12.58 -6.55
C LEU A 14 7.99 11.29 -5.99
N ALA A 15 7.65 10.13 -6.55
CA ALA A 15 8.21 8.83 -6.13
C ALA A 15 9.73 8.80 -6.31
N LYS A 16 10.26 9.33 -7.42
CA LYS A 16 11.71 9.52 -7.63
C LYS A 16 12.31 10.45 -6.59
N THR A 17 11.65 11.58 -6.32
CA THR A 17 12.10 12.55 -5.33
C THR A 17 12.17 11.91 -3.93
N LEU A 18 11.11 11.25 -3.48
CA LEU A 18 11.06 10.51 -2.22
C LEU A 18 12.11 9.40 -2.17
N ALA A 19 12.28 8.65 -3.26
CA ALA A 19 13.30 7.61 -3.35
C ALA A 19 14.73 8.17 -3.20
N SER A 20 14.99 9.37 -3.73
CA SER A 20 16.25 10.10 -3.59
C SER A 20 16.44 10.73 -2.20
N GLN A 21 15.35 11.07 -1.51
CA GLN A 21 15.37 11.62 -0.16
C GLN A 21 15.55 10.54 0.92
N GLY A 22 15.22 9.28 0.60
CA GLY A 22 15.47 8.16 1.50
C GLY A 22 14.68 6.92 1.11
N SER A 23 15.25 6.08 0.25
CA SER A 23 14.74 4.73 0.03
C SER A 23 15.58 3.71 0.80
N LEU A 24 14.91 2.66 1.27
CA LEU A 24 15.53 1.62 2.05
C LEU A 24 15.85 0.42 1.17
N ALA A 25 17.14 0.17 0.91
CA ALA A 25 17.58 -1.08 0.28
C ALA A 25 17.32 -2.25 1.24
N LEU A 26 16.39 -3.13 0.88
CA LEU A 26 15.82 -4.07 1.84
C LEU A 26 16.83 -5.12 2.27
N HIS A 27 17.54 -5.77 1.34
CA HIS A 27 18.52 -6.80 1.68
C HIS A 27 19.83 -6.24 2.27
N GLU A 28 20.07 -4.93 2.18
CA GLU A 28 21.19 -4.31 2.89
C GLU A 28 20.95 -4.22 4.40
N LYS A 29 19.71 -3.92 4.81
CA LYS A 29 19.33 -3.84 6.23
C LYS A 29 18.71 -5.12 6.78
N HIS A 30 18.13 -5.95 5.91
CA HIS A 30 17.49 -7.22 6.22
C HIS A 30 18.00 -8.31 5.27
N PRO A 31 19.23 -8.80 5.45
CA PRO A 31 19.88 -9.72 4.50
C PRO A 31 19.17 -11.07 4.34
N ASP A 32 18.35 -11.46 5.30
CA ASP A 32 17.56 -12.69 5.33
C ASP A 32 16.12 -12.50 4.84
N LEU A 33 15.76 -11.30 4.37
CA LEU A 33 14.42 -11.00 3.91
C LEU A 33 14.03 -11.90 2.74
N VAL A 34 12.92 -12.61 2.90
CA VAL A 34 12.27 -13.36 1.81
C VAL A 34 10.84 -12.86 1.65
N GLN A 35 10.16 -12.65 2.77
CA GLN A 35 8.77 -12.27 2.82
C GLN A 35 8.60 -11.00 3.65
N LEU A 36 7.85 -10.05 3.11
CA LEU A 36 7.37 -8.89 3.84
C LEU A 36 5.97 -9.17 4.39
N LYS A 37 5.71 -8.67 5.59
CA LYS A 37 4.38 -8.59 6.17
C LYS A 37 4.00 -7.11 6.28
N ILE A 38 2.91 -6.73 5.64
CA ILE A 38 2.32 -5.41 5.71
C ILE A 38 1.07 -5.57 6.56
N SER A 39 1.00 -4.83 7.66
CA SER A 39 -0.13 -4.87 8.57
C SER A 39 -0.83 -3.51 8.60
N LEU A 40 -2.14 -3.52 8.45
CA LEU A 40 -3.01 -2.38 8.70
C LEU A 40 -3.71 -2.59 10.04
N HIS A 41 -3.79 -1.54 10.86
CA HIS A 41 -4.52 -1.54 12.12
C HIS A 41 -5.24 -0.21 12.32
N TRP A 42 -6.38 -0.22 13.01
CA TRP A 42 -7.08 0.99 13.44
C TRP A 42 -8.01 0.75 14.62
N ASP A 43 -8.28 1.78 15.41
CA ASP A 43 -9.27 1.70 16.48
C ASP A 43 -10.70 1.67 15.91
N PRO A 44 -11.58 0.78 16.39
CA PRO A 44 -12.98 0.78 16.01
C PRO A 44 -13.64 2.15 16.22
N VAL A 45 -14.21 2.69 15.14
CA VAL A 45 -14.92 3.96 15.18
C VAL A 45 -16.18 3.89 14.34
N SER A 46 -17.24 4.53 14.84
CA SER A 46 -18.49 4.72 14.12
C SER A 46 -18.76 6.21 13.90
N LEU A 47 -18.87 6.61 12.64
CA LEU A 47 -19.15 7.99 12.22
C LEU A 47 -20.54 8.04 11.62
N SER A 48 -21.41 8.91 12.15
CA SER A 48 -22.82 9.01 11.72
C SER A 48 -23.57 7.67 11.71
N GLY A 49 -23.29 6.81 12.70
CA GLY A 49 -23.93 5.49 12.83
C GLY A 49 -23.41 4.40 11.89
N GLN A 50 -22.32 4.66 11.16
CA GLN A 50 -21.66 3.68 10.29
C GLN A 50 -20.25 3.41 10.78
N ALA A 51 -19.88 2.12 10.90
CA ALA A 51 -18.50 1.74 11.18
C ALA A 51 -17.58 2.20 10.04
N VAL A 52 -16.38 2.64 10.40
CA VAL A 52 -15.32 2.90 9.42
C VAL A 52 -14.63 1.60 9.09
N ASP A 53 -14.47 1.37 7.80
CA ASP A 53 -13.97 0.16 7.17
C ASP A 53 -12.75 0.55 6.34
N LEU A 54 -11.56 0.19 6.82
CA LEU A 54 -10.30 0.47 6.14
C LEU A 54 -9.87 -0.79 5.39
N ASP A 55 -9.56 -0.64 4.11
CA ASP A 55 -9.13 -1.72 3.23
C ASP A 55 -7.63 -1.60 2.95
N LEU A 56 -6.88 -2.70 3.12
CA LEU A 56 -5.50 -2.85 2.66
C LEU A 56 -5.46 -3.53 1.28
N ALA A 57 -4.72 -2.94 0.35
CA ALA A 57 -4.56 -3.45 -1.00
C ALA A 57 -3.11 -3.34 -1.50
N ALA A 58 -2.81 -4.09 -2.55
CA ALA A 58 -1.57 -3.93 -3.31
C ALA A 58 -1.82 -3.95 -4.80
N LEU A 59 -1.01 -3.19 -5.53
CA LEU A 59 -1.06 -3.12 -6.98
C LEU A 59 0.30 -3.50 -7.56
N LEU A 60 0.35 -4.56 -8.36
CA LEU A 60 1.57 -5.04 -9.01
C LEU A 60 1.71 -4.35 -10.37
N LEU A 61 2.85 -3.70 -10.59
CA LEU A 61 3.06 -2.79 -11.71
C LEU A 61 4.31 -3.19 -12.51
N THR A 62 4.21 -3.01 -13.83
CA THR A 62 5.34 -3.16 -14.75
C THR A 62 6.27 -1.95 -14.71
N GLU A 63 7.36 -2.00 -15.48
CA GLU A 63 8.29 -0.86 -15.64
C GLU A 63 7.57 0.38 -16.18
N GLU A 64 6.56 0.19 -17.02
CA GLU A 64 5.70 1.25 -17.57
C GLU A 64 4.75 1.85 -16.52
N GLY A 65 4.67 1.29 -15.32
CA GLY A 65 3.81 1.82 -14.25
C GLY A 65 2.36 1.38 -14.28
N TYR A 66 2.02 0.40 -15.11
CA TYR A 66 0.66 -0.11 -15.22
C TYR A 66 0.54 -1.55 -14.71
N ALA A 67 -0.65 -1.90 -14.24
CA ALA A 67 -1.00 -3.30 -14.00
C ALA A 67 -1.14 -4.04 -15.34
N ARG A 68 -0.70 -5.30 -15.41
CA ARG A 68 -0.82 -6.10 -16.66
C ARG A 68 -2.28 -6.48 -16.93
N SER A 69 -3.05 -6.62 -15.86
CA SER A 69 -4.48 -6.93 -15.89
C SER A 69 -5.11 -6.60 -14.53
N PRO A 70 -6.45 -6.59 -14.40
CA PRO A 70 -7.13 -6.43 -13.12
C PRO A 70 -6.72 -7.46 -12.05
N ASN A 71 -6.19 -8.62 -12.45
CA ASN A 71 -5.72 -9.65 -11.50
C ASN A 71 -4.47 -9.23 -10.70
N ASP A 72 -3.76 -8.18 -11.14
CA ASP A 72 -2.61 -7.61 -10.45
C ASP A 72 -3.02 -6.60 -9.36
N PHE A 73 -4.30 -6.31 -9.22
CA PHE A 73 -4.83 -5.56 -8.08
C PHE A 73 -5.33 -6.53 -7.00
N ILE A 74 -4.66 -6.52 -5.85
CA ILE A 74 -4.90 -7.43 -4.73
C ILE A 74 -5.67 -6.69 -3.65
N PHE A 75 -6.88 -7.14 -3.38
CA PHE A 75 -7.83 -6.51 -2.45
C PHE A 75 -8.86 -7.55 -1.98
N TYR A 76 -9.84 -7.16 -1.16
CA TYR A 76 -10.79 -8.09 -0.52
C TYR A 76 -11.51 -9.05 -1.48
N ASN A 77 -11.79 -8.65 -2.74
CA ASN A 77 -12.41 -9.53 -3.76
C ASN A 77 -11.40 -10.29 -4.64
N ASN A 78 -10.12 -9.90 -4.66
CA ASN A 78 -9.05 -10.60 -5.38
C ASN A 78 -7.84 -10.76 -4.46
N ARG A 79 -7.87 -11.76 -3.58
CA ARG A 79 -6.97 -11.84 -2.41
C ARG A 79 -5.57 -12.38 -2.71
N LYS A 80 -5.26 -12.74 -3.95
CA LYS A 80 -3.97 -13.37 -4.30
C LYS A 80 -3.54 -13.02 -5.72
N SER A 81 -2.28 -12.63 -5.89
CA SER A 81 -1.72 -12.37 -7.23
C SER A 81 -1.58 -13.65 -8.07
N PRO A 82 -1.51 -13.55 -9.41
CA PRO A 82 -1.40 -14.73 -10.28
C PRO A 82 -0.23 -15.64 -9.94
N ALA A 83 0.93 -15.07 -9.61
CA ALA A 83 2.10 -15.80 -9.17
C ALA A 83 2.02 -16.28 -7.71
N GLY A 84 1.07 -15.74 -6.94
CA GLY A 84 0.94 -15.99 -5.51
C GLY A 84 1.96 -15.26 -4.64
N SER A 85 2.75 -14.37 -5.23
CA SER A 85 3.74 -13.53 -4.55
C SER A 85 3.12 -12.54 -3.59
N VAL A 86 1.86 -12.14 -3.80
CA VAL A 86 1.14 -11.21 -2.95
C VAL A 86 -0.16 -11.85 -2.50
N ARG A 87 -0.45 -11.78 -1.20
CA ARG A 87 -1.63 -12.40 -0.58
C ARG A 87 -2.22 -11.53 0.51
N LEU A 88 -3.51 -11.26 0.44
CA LEU A 88 -4.30 -10.65 1.51
C LEU A 88 -4.91 -11.76 2.39
N LEU A 89 -4.69 -11.71 3.70
CA LEU A 89 -5.07 -12.78 4.64
C LEU A 89 -6.41 -12.53 5.36
N GLY A 90 -6.91 -11.30 5.38
CA GLY A 90 -8.10 -10.87 6.10
C GLY A 90 -8.85 -9.76 5.37
N ASP A 91 -10.02 -9.40 5.89
CA ASP A 91 -10.89 -8.31 5.42
C ASP A 91 -11.68 -7.86 6.66
N SER A 92 -11.09 -6.96 7.45
CA SER A 92 -11.66 -6.51 8.73
C SER A 92 -12.51 -5.28 8.48
N ARG A 93 -13.81 -5.39 8.69
CA ARG A 93 -14.71 -4.28 8.33
C ARG A 93 -14.86 -3.18 9.37
N ARG A 94 -14.18 -3.33 10.51
CA ARG A 94 -14.46 -2.54 11.73
C ARG A 94 -13.28 -2.28 12.65
N GLY A 95 -12.10 -2.88 12.42
CA GLY A 95 -10.95 -2.70 13.30
C GLY A 95 -11.04 -3.47 14.62
N GLU A 96 -11.90 -4.50 14.71
CA GLU A 96 -12.24 -5.16 15.98
C GLU A 96 -11.24 -6.26 16.38
N THR A 97 -10.10 -6.39 15.69
CA THR A 97 -9.14 -7.45 15.98
C THR A 97 -8.19 -7.03 17.11
N ALA A 98 -7.72 -8.00 17.91
CA ALA A 98 -6.77 -7.73 18.98
C ALA A 98 -5.32 -7.50 18.49
N GLY A 99 -5.10 -7.47 17.17
CA GLY A 99 -3.79 -7.41 16.53
C GLY A 99 -3.89 -6.66 15.20
N ASP A 100 -3.25 -7.18 14.16
CA ASP A 100 -3.36 -6.61 12.82
C ASP A 100 -4.76 -6.88 12.24
N ASP A 101 -5.48 -5.82 11.89
CA ASP A 101 -6.83 -5.91 11.33
C ASP A 101 -6.83 -6.50 9.92
N GLU A 102 -5.87 -6.06 9.10
CA GLU A 102 -5.61 -6.67 7.80
C GLU A 102 -4.13 -6.90 7.59
N VAL A 103 -3.82 -8.00 6.90
CA VAL A 103 -2.43 -8.41 6.64
C VAL A 103 -2.26 -8.77 5.19
N LEU A 104 -1.25 -8.17 4.57
CA LEU A 104 -0.79 -8.47 3.23
C LEU A 104 0.62 -9.05 3.31
N LEU A 105 0.80 -10.27 2.77
CA LEU A 105 2.10 -10.93 2.68
C LEU A 105 2.66 -10.78 1.26
N ILE A 106 3.93 -10.41 1.15
CA ILE A 106 4.65 -10.30 -0.12
C ILE A 106 5.90 -11.19 -0.07
N ASP A 107 5.89 -12.29 -0.82
CA ASP A 107 7.07 -13.11 -1.07
C ASP A 107 7.84 -12.55 -2.28
N LEU A 108 8.96 -11.87 -1.99
CA LEU A 108 9.78 -11.19 -2.99
C LEU A 108 10.45 -12.17 -3.96
N SER A 109 10.65 -13.42 -3.56
CA SER A 109 11.25 -14.47 -4.38
C SER A 109 10.31 -14.98 -5.47
N MET A 110 9.00 -14.83 -5.26
CA MET A 110 7.95 -15.27 -6.18
C MET A 110 7.47 -14.17 -7.14
N VAL A 111 7.92 -12.92 -6.96
CA VAL A 111 7.50 -11.80 -7.82
C VAL A 111 8.12 -11.96 -9.21
N THR A 112 7.24 -12.05 -10.23
CA THR A 112 7.65 -12.30 -11.61
C THR A 112 8.55 -11.17 -12.17
N PRO A 113 9.45 -11.47 -13.12
CA PRO A 113 10.47 -10.51 -13.57
C PRO A 113 9.95 -9.21 -14.20
N ASP A 114 8.75 -9.27 -14.78
CA ASP A 114 8.03 -8.18 -15.43
C ASP A 114 7.37 -7.20 -14.44
N ILE A 115 7.17 -7.62 -13.18
CA ILE A 115 6.76 -6.73 -12.10
C ILE A 115 8.00 -6.07 -11.51
N THR A 116 8.02 -4.74 -11.58
CA THR A 116 9.12 -3.90 -11.10
C THR A 116 8.70 -3.02 -9.94
N ARG A 117 7.40 -2.77 -9.76
CA ARG A 117 6.86 -2.02 -8.63
C ARG A 117 5.69 -2.74 -7.98
N ILE A 118 5.55 -2.58 -6.66
CA ILE A 118 4.36 -2.99 -5.91
C ILE A 118 3.94 -1.82 -5.03
N ALA A 119 2.85 -1.16 -5.37
CA ALA A 119 2.27 -0.09 -4.57
C ALA A 119 1.41 -0.69 -3.46
N ILE A 120 1.57 -0.20 -2.23
CA ILE A 120 0.78 -0.57 -1.06
C ILE A 120 -0.23 0.55 -0.84
N ILE A 121 -1.51 0.19 -0.86
CA ILE A 121 -2.63 1.13 -0.86
C ILE A 121 -3.49 0.87 0.38
N VAL A 122 -3.91 1.94 1.04
CA VAL A 122 -4.98 1.90 2.04
C VAL A 122 -6.13 2.78 1.56
N SER A 123 -7.37 2.35 1.80
CA SER A 123 -8.55 3.14 1.48
C SER A 123 -9.65 2.99 2.52
N ILE A 124 -10.58 3.95 2.54
CA ILE A 124 -11.79 3.87 3.34
C ILE A 124 -12.94 3.44 2.45
N HIS A 125 -13.61 2.34 2.79
CA HIS A 125 -14.76 1.88 2.03
C HIS A 125 -15.84 2.96 1.97
N LYS A 126 -16.08 3.49 0.76
CA LYS A 126 -17.00 4.60 0.49
C LYS A 126 -16.68 5.88 1.28
N GLY A 127 -15.41 6.13 1.57
CA GLY A 127 -14.97 7.27 2.38
C GLY A 127 -15.55 8.60 1.91
N THR A 128 -15.43 8.91 0.62
CA THR A 128 -15.97 10.15 0.03
C THR A 128 -17.50 10.26 0.18
N GLU A 129 -18.25 9.20 -0.13
CA GLU A 129 -19.72 9.18 0.01
C GLU A 129 -20.16 9.35 1.47
N ARG A 130 -19.41 8.74 2.40
CA ARG A 130 -19.70 8.73 3.84
C ARG A 130 -19.09 9.90 4.59
N LYS A 131 -18.35 10.79 3.89
CA LYS A 131 -17.60 11.93 4.47
C LYS A 131 -16.64 11.49 5.58
N GLN A 132 -15.93 10.40 5.34
CA GLN A 132 -14.90 9.85 6.22
C GLN A 132 -13.53 10.11 5.60
N ASN A 133 -12.52 10.35 6.43
CA ASN A 133 -11.11 10.45 6.02
C ASN A 133 -10.23 9.87 7.14
N PHE A 134 -8.94 9.65 6.85
CA PHE A 134 -8.05 8.97 7.78
C PHE A 134 -7.85 9.73 9.10
N GLY A 135 -7.92 11.07 9.08
CA GLY A 135 -7.80 11.92 10.27
C GLY A 135 -8.95 11.76 11.27
N LEU A 136 -10.05 11.10 10.89
CA LEU A 136 -11.16 10.78 11.79
C LEU A 136 -11.02 9.40 12.45
N VAL A 137 -10.02 8.61 12.06
CA VAL A 137 -9.80 7.24 12.54
C VAL A 137 -8.55 7.22 13.43
N ARG A 138 -8.74 6.90 14.72
CA ARG A 138 -7.63 6.84 15.67
C ARG A 138 -6.84 5.55 15.52
N GLY A 139 -5.55 5.63 15.83
CA GLY A 139 -4.66 4.47 15.77
C GLY A 139 -4.54 3.87 14.37
N ALA A 140 -4.96 4.59 13.33
CA ALA A 140 -4.93 4.13 11.95
C ALA A 140 -3.50 4.19 11.44
N GLY A 141 -2.90 3.02 11.21
CA GLY A 141 -1.50 2.93 10.81
C GLY A 141 -1.18 1.71 9.99
N VAL A 142 -0.07 1.79 9.27
CA VAL A 142 0.49 0.69 8.49
C VAL A 142 1.89 0.39 8.98
N THR A 143 2.19 -0.88 9.20
CA THR A 143 3.55 -1.34 9.50
C THR A 143 4.04 -2.30 8.42
N LEU A 144 5.34 -2.21 8.13
CA LEU A 144 6.06 -3.11 7.24
C LEU A 144 7.10 -3.87 8.06
N LEU A 145 7.04 -5.19 8.01
CA LEU A 145 7.91 -6.10 8.77
C LEU A 145 8.62 -7.07 7.82
N ASN A 146 9.85 -7.48 8.18
CA ASN A 146 10.49 -8.67 7.62
C ASN A 146 9.90 -9.90 8.33
N GLU A 147 9.12 -10.73 7.63
CA GLU A 147 8.40 -11.90 8.16
C GLU A 147 9.30 -13.13 8.35
N GLY A 148 10.51 -12.90 8.89
CA GLY A 148 11.48 -13.92 9.26
C GLY A 148 11.35 -14.37 10.72
N LYS A 149 12.46 -14.87 11.29
CA LYS A 149 12.49 -15.24 12.72
C LYS A 149 12.43 -13.98 13.59
N GLY A 150 11.24 -13.65 14.08
CA GLY A 150 11.01 -12.59 15.05
C GLY A 150 10.41 -11.30 14.50
N SER A 151 9.88 -11.29 13.27
CA SER A 151 9.14 -10.18 12.63
C SER A 151 9.74 -8.80 12.92
N VAL A 152 10.83 -8.45 12.22
CA VAL A 152 11.60 -7.22 12.48
C VAL A 152 10.95 -6.02 11.76
N PRO A 153 10.65 -4.90 12.46
CA PRO A 153 10.12 -3.71 11.81
C PRO A 153 11.08 -3.10 10.79
N ILE A 154 10.50 -2.69 9.66
CA ILE A 154 11.19 -2.04 8.53
C ILE A 154 10.76 -0.58 8.43
N ALA A 155 9.46 -0.32 8.48
CA ALA A 155 8.87 1.00 8.39
C ALA A 155 7.47 1.03 9.00
N ASP A 156 7.02 2.23 9.34
CA ASP A 156 5.67 2.53 9.79
C ASP A 156 5.17 3.85 9.18
N LEU A 157 3.85 4.00 9.14
CA LEU A 157 3.16 5.18 8.67
C LEU A 157 1.88 5.39 9.46
N ASP A 158 1.64 6.63 9.90
CA ASP A 158 0.42 7.03 10.62
C ASP A 158 -0.54 7.67 9.62
N LEU A 159 -1.66 7.01 9.35
CA LEU A 159 -2.62 7.47 8.36
C LEU A 159 -3.31 8.78 8.80
N SER A 160 -3.45 8.98 10.11
CA SER A 160 -4.10 10.15 10.69
C SER A 160 -3.22 11.40 10.69
N GLU A 161 -1.90 11.24 10.55
CA GLU A 161 -0.94 12.34 10.43
C GLU A 161 -0.44 12.54 8.99
N ASP A 162 -0.03 11.46 8.32
CA ASP A 162 0.63 11.53 7.02
C ASP A 162 -0.34 11.79 5.85
N VAL A 163 -1.58 11.29 5.94
CA VAL A 163 -2.60 11.37 4.87
C VAL A 163 -3.99 11.70 5.40
N ALA A 164 -4.04 12.50 6.47
CA ALA A 164 -5.24 12.75 7.28
C ALA A 164 -6.51 13.13 6.49
N LEU A 165 -6.37 13.96 5.46
CA LEU A 165 -7.53 14.48 4.70
C LEU A 165 -8.05 13.50 3.65
N SER A 166 -7.27 12.46 3.35
CA SER A 166 -7.52 11.56 2.24
C SER A 166 -8.45 10.41 2.60
N THR A 167 -9.03 9.81 1.57
CA THR A 167 -9.93 8.64 1.68
C THR A 167 -9.33 7.41 0.99
N ALA A 168 -8.28 7.59 0.19
CA ALA A 168 -7.36 6.55 -0.24
C ALA A 168 -5.93 7.10 -0.23
N ALA A 169 -4.94 6.23 -0.08
CA ALA A 169 -3.55 6.65 -0.07
C ALA A 169 -2.62 5.52 -0.52
N ILE A 170 -1.52 5.90 -1.17
CA ILE A 170 -0.35 5.05 -1.36
C ILE A 170 0.59 5.32 -0.20
N VAL A 171 0.76 4.32 0.65
CA VAL A 171 1.50 4.41 1.91
C VAL A 171 2.94 3.96 1.76
N GLY A 172 3.22 3.14 0.75
CA GLY A 172 4.56 2.68 0.45
C GLY A 172 4.64 2.03 -0.92
N GLU A 173 5.84 1.97 -1.45
CA GLU A 173 6.11 1.29 -2.71
C GLU A 173 7.35 0.42 -2.59
N LEU A 174 7.26 -0.81 -3.09
CA LEU A 174 8.41 -1.67 -3.31
C LEU A 174 8.87 -1.48 -4.75
N GLN A 175 10.13 -1.11 -4.92
CA GLN A 175 10.75 -0.91 -6.23
C GLN A 175 11.87 -1.93 -6.42
N ARG A 176 11.80 -2.68 -7.52
CA ARG A 176 12.86 -3.58 -7.92
C ARG A 176 14.09 -2.76 -8.28
N ARG A 177 15.24 -3.18 -7.77
CA ARG A 177 16.53 -2.58 -8.08
C ARG A 177 17.47 -3.60 -8.68
N GLN A 178 18.40 -3.10 -9.46
CA GLN A 178 19.52 -3.90 -9.93
C GLN A 178 20.77 -3.48 -9.17
N LYS A 179 21.39 -4.44 -8.47
CA LYS A 179 22.67 -4.27 -7.79
C LYS A 179 23.66 -5.25 -8.42
N GLY A 180 24.46 -4.75 -9.37
CA GLY A 180 25.30 -5.61 -10.21
C GLY A 180 24.46 -6.61 -11.00
N ASN A 181 24.71 -7.92 -10.79
CA ASN A 181 23.97 -9.01 -11.42
C ASN A 181 22.82 -9.56 -10.56
N THR A 182 22.61 -9.02 -9.36
CA THR A 182 21.52 -9.45 -8.47
C THR A 182 20.35 -8.46 -8.55
N LYS A 183 19.14 -9.02 -8.66
CA LYS A 183 17.90 -8.25 -8.46
C LYS A 183 17.66 -8.14 -6.96
N ASP A 184 17.43 -6.91 -6.51
CA ASP A 184 17.10 -6.57 -5.13
C ASP A 184 15.77 -5.79 -5.14
N TRP A 185 15.28 -5.44 -3.96
CA TRP A 185 14.12 -4.59 -3.73
C TRP A 185 14.48 -3.46 -2.77
N ALA A 186 13.86 -2.33 -3.00
CA ALA A 186 13.87 -1.23 -2.06
C ALA A 186 12.46 -0.84 -1.68
N TYR A 187 12.33 -0.39 -0.44
CA TYR A 187 11.11 0.25 0.03
C TYR A 187 11.25 1.77 -0.06
N VAL A 188 10.23 2.41 -0.60
CA VAL A 188 10.05 3.87 -0.58
C VAL A 188 8.85 4.15 0.30
N ARG A 189 9.04 4.91 1.39
CA ARG A 189 7.93 5.40 2.19
C ARG A 189 7.18 6.43 1.33
N MET A 190 5.90 6.19 1.15
CA MET A 190 5.02 7.11 0.45
C MET A 190 4.14 7.83 1.49
N GLY A 191 3.25 8.67 1.01
CA GLY A 191 2.31 9.48 1.78
C GLY A 191 1.40 10.24 0.83
N VAL A 192 1.06 9.59 -0.29
CA VAL A 192 0.35 10.23 -1.39
C VAL A 192 -1.11 9.87 -1.23
N GLY A 193 -1.88 10.82 -0.71
CA GLY A 193 -3.30 10.64 -0.47
C GLY A 193 -4.17 11.23 -1.58
N ASP A 194 -5.36 10.67 -1.73
CA ASP A 194 -6.43 11.15 -2.61
C ASP A 194 -7.74 11.29 -1.81
N GLU A 195 -8.36 12.46 -1.88
CA GLU A 195 -9.64 12.76 -1.22
C GLU A 195 -10.84 12.20 -2.00
N ASN A 196 -10.68 11.98 -3.31
CA ASN A 196 -11.70 11.45 -4.23
C ASN A 196 -11.80 9.92 -4.20
N GLY A 197 -10.98 9.27 -3.38
CA GLY A 197 -11.07 7.85 -3.07
C GLY A 197 -10.32 6.95 -4.05
N LEU A 198 -10.40 5.65 -3.77
CA LEU A 198 -9.60 4.63 -4.41
C LEU A 198 -9.75 4.60 -5.94
N GLY A 199 -10.97 4.83 -6.45
CA GLY A 199 -11.22 4.84 -7.89
C GLY A 199 -10.40 5.90 -8.64
N SER A 200 -10.29 7.11 -8.07
CA SER A 200 -9.47 8.20 -8.62
C SER A 200 -7.99 7.81 -8.65
N LEU A 201 -7.48 7.30 -7.51
CA LEU A 201 -6.10 6.83 -7.36
C LEU A 201 -5.73 5.71 -8.34
N LEU A 202 -6.66 4.80 -8.65
CA LEU A 202 -6.42 3.68 -9.57
C LEU A 202 -6.37 4.07 -11.05
N LEU A 203 -6.97 5.21 -11.43
CA LEU A 203 -6.92 5.72 -12.82
C LEU A 203 -5.48 6.00 -13.24
N ASP A 204 -4.65 6.49 -12.32
CA ASP A 204 -3.24 6.79 -12.57
C ASP A 204 -2.42 5.54 -12.90
N TYR A 205 -2.94 4.35 -12.58
CA TYR A 205 -2.30 3.05 -12.86
C TYR A 205 -2.97 2.27 -13.98
N GLY A 206 -3.78 2.94 -14.80
CA GLY A 206 -4.44 2.33 -15.95
C GLY A 206 -5.55 1.34 -15.59
N LEU A 207 -5.99 1.32 -14.33
CA LEU A 207 -7.16 0.57 -13.90
C LEU A 207 -8.38 1.50 -13.94
N SER A 208 -9.08 1.51 -15.07
CA SER A 208 -10.40 2.13 -15.17
C SER A 208 -11.50 1.16 -14.75
N SER A 209 -12.53 1.68 -14.06
CA SER A 209 -13.79 0.99 -13.78
C SER A 209 -14.62 0.76 -15.03
#